data_AF-A0A218XY87-F1
#
_entry.id   AF-A0A218XY87-F1
#
_cell.length_a   1.000
_cell.length_b   1.000
_cell.length_c   1.000
_cell.angle_alpha   90.00
_cell.angle_beta   90.00
_cell.angle_gamma   90.00
#
_symmetry.space_group_name_H-M   'P 1'
#
loop_
_entity.id
_entity.type
_entity.pdbx_description
1 polymer ?
#
loop_
_entity_poly.entity_id
_entity_poly.type
_entity_poly.pdbx_seq_one_letter_code
_entity_poly.pdbx_strand_id
1 'polypeptide(L)'
;MLFINCGRRINHNGVDFNQIDLEWDWDNFLILQALMASAAYYTFPSLEGLPLWNTSGLITALILHIGVSEPLYYWVHRGFHGQFLFQNYHSLHHRSAIPQPSTAGHATFLEHLILTAIMGVPILGSCLMFNNGSLGLIYCYIVMFDLMRCLGHCNIEVIPHQLFDAFPFLRYLLYTPTYHSLHHTEMDTNFCLFMPLYDAIGNTLNSKSWELHRKISSQIGYRERVADFVFLAHVVDLSSSMHAPFVWRSFASKPFAVRFFQIPCLPGAFGVMLAMWAWAKTFTVSFYNLRGRLHQTWAVPRFGFQYFLPFAADGINKQIEEAILKADRLGVKVISLAALNKNEALNGGGTLFVSKHEDLKVRVVHGNTLTAAVILNDVPKDVEEVFLTGATSKLGRAIALYLCRKKIRVLMLTLSTERYQKIQKEAPLDCQSYLVQVTKYQAARNYMDSWEMDNAKGAELGTRGNTLPSICGATDFTI
;
A
#
# COMPACT_ATOMS: atom_id res chain seq x y z
N MET A 1 1.18 3.99 -7.21
CA MET A 1 0.29 3.76 -8.37
C MET A 1 -1.19 3.86 -7.99
N LEU A 2 -1.68 3.11 -6.99
CA LEU A 2 -3.11 3.16 -6.55
C LEU A 2 -3.64 4.57 -6.23
N PHE A 3 -2.77 5.45 -5.71
CA PHE A 3 -3.10 6.82 -5.34
C PHE A 3 -3.22 7.80 -6.52
N ILE A 4 -2.78 7.43 -7.73
CA ILE A 4 -2.73 8.34 -8.89
C ILE A 4 -3.98 8.18 -9.76
N ASN A 5 -4.44 6.95 -10.03
CA ASN A 5 -5.58 6.73 -10.94
C ASN A 5 -6.32 5.40 -10.66
N CYS A 6 -7.20 5.37 -9.66
CA CYS A 6 -8.00 4.19 -9.33
C CYS A 6 -8.90 3.72 -10.49
N GLY A 7 -9.42 4.65 -11.29
CA GLY A 7 -10.36 4.34 -12.36
C GLY A 7 -9.73 3.69 -13.61
N ARG A 8 -8.41 3.51 -13.66
CA ARG A 8 -7.70 2.80 -14.75
C ARG A 8 -7.09 1.48 -14.30
N ARG A 9 -7.53 0.95 -13.16
CA ARG A 9 -7.07 -0.36 -12.67
C ARG A 9 -7.53 -1.46 -13.62
N ILE A 10 -6.68 -2.47 -13.83
CA ILE A 10 -6.97 -3.58 -14.76
C ILE A 10 -7.68 -4.72 -14.03
N ASN A 11 -7.09 -5.22 -12.95
CA ASN A 11 -7.65 -6.24 -12.06
C ASN A 11 -8.15 -5.57 -10.76
N HIS A 12 -9.44 -5.75 -10.45
CA HIS A 12 -10.10 -5.14 -9.29
C HIS A 12 -10.04 -5.97 -8.02
N ASN A 13 -9.57 -7.21 -8.11
CA ASN A 13 -9.34 -8.01 -6.94
C ASN A 13 -8.20 -7.39 -6.10
N GLY A 14 -8.34 -7.51 -4.79
CA GLY A 14 -7.28 -7.10 -3.86
C GLY A 14 -6.22 -8.18 -3.77
N VAL A 15 -4.97 -7.77 -3.59
CA VAL A 15 -3.89 -8.71 -3.32
C VAL A 15 -4.07 -9.27 -1.93
N ASP A 16 -4.06 -10.59 -1.80
CA ASP A 16 -4.21 -11.29 -0.54
C ASP A 16 -2.85 -11.48 0.16
N PHE A 17 -2.89 -11.94 1.41
CA PHE A 17 -1.68 -12.18 2.18
C PHE A 17 -0.82 -13.31 1.59
N ASN A 18 -1.45 -14.33 0.99
CA ASN A 18 -0.72 -15.44 0.37
C ASN A 18 0.17 -14.96 -0.79
N GLN A 19 -0.38 -14.16 -1.71
CA GLN A 19 0.41 -13.56 -2.77
C GLN A 19 1.47 -12.62 -2.20
N ILE A 20 1.16 -11.88 -1.12
CA ILE A 20 2.14 -11.00 -0.49
C ILE A 20 3.36 -11.78 0.00
N ASP A 21 3.13 -12.89 0.68
CA ASP A 21 4.16 -13.74 1.26
C ASP A 21 4.96 -14.48 0.17
N LEU A 22 4.29 -14.92 -0.90
CA LEU A 22 4.97 -15.56 -2.05
C LEU A 22 5.96 -14.60 -2.74
N GLU A 23 5.58 -13.33 -2.91
CA GLU A 23 6.42 -12.33 -3.58
C GLU A 23 7.47 -11.69 -2.65
N TRP A 24 7.60 -12.18 -1.42
CA TRP A 24 8.43 -11.54 -0.40
C TRP A 24 9.92 -11.88 -0.53
N ASP A 25 10.25 -13.11 -0.91
CA ASP A 25 11.62 -13.61 -0.89
C ASP A 25 12.39 -13.22 -2.16
N TRP A 26 13.26 -12.21 -2.03
CA TRP A 26 14.06 -11.65 -3.13
C TRP A 26 15.54 -12.03 -3.06
N ASP A 27 15.95 -12.81 -2.07
CA ASP A 27 17.36 -13.13 -1.83
C ASP A 27 17.98 -13.85 -3.03
N ASN A 28 17.25 -14.82 -3.62
CA ASN A 28 17.70 -15.54 -4.80
C ASN A 28 17.93 -14.58 -6.00
N PHE A 29 17.07 -13.59 -6.18
CA PHE A 29 17.22 -12.58 -7.21
C PHE A 29 18.45 -11.70 -6.93
N LEU A 30 18.53 -11.10 -5.74
CA LEU A 30 19.60 -10.15 -5.39
C LEU A 30 20.99 -10.81 -5.41
N ILE A 31 21.12 -11.99 -4.81
CA ILE A 31 22.38 -12.74 -4.77
C ILE A 31 22.80 -13.11 -6.20
N LEU A 32 21.87 -13.61 -7.03
CA LEU A 32 22.17 -13.95 -8.41
C LEU A 32 22.61 -12.73 -9.23
N GLN A 33 21.87 -11.62 -9.17
CA GLN A 33 22.24 -10.41 -9.92
C GLN A 33 23.61 -9.88 -9.48
N ALA A 34 23.91 -9.88 -8.18
CA ALA A 34 25.21 -9.47 -7.66
C ALA A 34 26.33 -10.37 -8.18
N LEU A 35 26.15 -11.70 -8.11
CA LEU A 35 27.11 -12.66 -8.63
C LEU A 35 27.33 -12.51 -10.14
N MET A 36 26.26 -12.35 -10.92
CA MET A 36 26.35 -12.17 -12.38
C MET A 36 27.04 -10.86 -12.75
N ALA A 37 26.71 -9.76 -12.06
CA ALA A 37 27.35 -8.47 -12.28
C ALA A 37 28.84 -8.51 -11.94
N SER A 38 29.21 -9.10 -10.80
CA SER A 38 30.61 -9.31 -10.42
C SER A 38 31.34 -10.20 -11.42
N ALA A 39 30.74 -11.34 -11.80
CA ALA A 39 31.33 -12.24 -12.79
C ALA A 39 31.56 -11.53 -14.12
N ALA A 40 30.58 -10.76 -14.62
CA ALA A 40 30.73 -9.98 -15.84
C ALA A 40 31.88 -8.96 -15.73
N TYR A 41 31.96 -8.22 -14.62
CA TYR A 41 33.03 -7.24 -14.39
C TYR A 41 34.43 -7.90 -14.38
N TYR A 42 34.59 -9.02 -13.68
CA TYR A 42 35.88 -9.71 -13.62
C TYR A 42 36.23 -10.48 -14.91
N THR A 43 35.25 -10.89 -15.69
CA THR A 43 35.47 -11.62 -16.94
C THR A 43 35.85 -10.69 -18.09
N PHE A 44 35.35 -9.46 -18.08
CA PHE A 44 35.53 -8.51 -19.19
C PHE A 44 36.30 -7.26 -18.75
N PRO A 45 37.64 -7.25 -18.89
CA PRO A 45 38.48 -6.08 -18.57
C PRO A 45 38.08 -4.81 -19.34
N SER A 46 37.45 -4.95 -20.52
CA SER A 46 36.93 -3.82 -21.30
C SER A 46 35.81 -3.03 -20.61
N LEU A 47 35.26 -3.52 -19.50
CA LEU A 47 34.34 -2.77 -18.64
C LEU A 47 35.07 -1.82 -17.68
N GLU A 48 36.39 -1.97 -17.53
CA GLU A 48 37.24 -1.06 -16.79
C GLU A 48 37.50 0.22 -17.62
N GLY A 49 37.35 1.39 -16.99
CA GLY A 49 37.66 2.66 -17.65
C GLY A 49 36.63 3.14 -18.69
N LEU A 50 35.39 2.66 -18.66
CA LEU A 50 34.33 3.15 -19.53
C LEU A 50 34.12 4.68 -19.37
N PRO A 51 33.90 5.43 -20.46
CA PRO A 51 33.57 6.84 -20.38
C PRO A 51 32.25 7.03 -19.64
N LEU A 52 32.06 8.18 -19.00
CA LEU A 52 30.82 8.49 -18.28
C LEU A 52 29.60 8.48 -19.22
N TRP A 53 29.76 8.96 -20.45
CA TRP A 53 28.67 9.08 -21.41
C TRP A 53 29.15 8.86 -22.85
N ASN A 54 28.39 8.08 -23.63
CA ASN A 54 28.57 7.93 -25.07
C ASN A 54 27.21 7.68 -25.75
N THR A 55 26.75 8.63 -26.55
CA THR A 55 25.46 8.55 -27.25
C THR A 55 25.41 7.42 -28.29
N SER A 56 26.54 7.11 -28.95
CA SER A 56 26.61 5.99 -29.91
C SER A 56 26.35 4.64 -29.24
N GLY A 57 26.68 4.51 -27.95
CA GLY A 57 26.36 3.35 -27.14
C GLY A 57 24.86 3.14 -26.96
N LEU A 58 24.11 4.22 -26.73
CA LEU A 58 22.64 4.15 -26.61
C LEU A 58 21.98 3.68 -27.90
N ILE A 59 22.44 4.18 -29.06
CA ILE A 59 21.92 3.77 -30.37
C ILE A 59 22.23 2.29 -30.62
N THR A 60 23.46 1.86 -30.34
CA THR A 60 23.88 0.46 -30.49
C THR A 60 23.06 -0.44 -29.58
N ALA A 61 22.87 -0.07 -28.32
CA ALA A 61 22.06 -0.83 -27.37
C ALA A 61 20.60 -0.91 -27.81
N LEU A 62 20.01 0.17 -28.34
CA LEU A 62 18.65 0.14 -28.87
C LEU A 62 18.52 -0.83 -30.05
N ILE A 63 19.47 -0.81 -30.99
CA ILE A 63 19.48 -1.74 -32.13
C ILE A 63 19.60 -3.19 -31.65
N LEU A 64 20.50 -3.46 -30.70
CA LEU A 64 20.68 -4.81 -30.14
C LEU A 64 19.46 -5.25 -29.31
N HIS A 65 18.82 -4.34 -28.60
CA HIS A 65 17.63 -4.64 -27.82
C HIS A 65 16.49 -5.07 -28.75
N ILE A 66 16.20 -4.24 -29.77
CA ILE A 66 15.16 -4.54 -30.76
C ILE A 66 15.55 -5.80 -31.54
N GLY A 67 16.74 -5.84 -32.13
CA GLY A 67 17.13 -6.90 -33.06
C GLY A 67 17.45 -8.25 -32.42
N VAL A 68 17.83 -8.28 -31.13
CA VAL A 68 18.32 -9.50 -30.47
C VAL A 68 17.56 -9.81 -29.18
N SER A 69 17.52 -8.89 -28.21
CA SER A 69 16.92 -9.18 -26.90
C SER A 69 15.43 -9.47 -26.97
N GLU A 70 14.67 -8.68 -27.72
CA GLU A 70 13.23 -8.86 -27.90
C GLU A 70 12.86 -10.20 -28.56
N PRO A 71 13.38 -10.57 -29.75
CA PRO A 71 13.07 -11.87 -30.35
C PRO A 71 13.58 -13.04 -29.51
N LEU A 72 14.75 -12.91 -28.88
CA LEU A 72 15.29 -13.96 -28.00
C LEU A 72 14.38 -14.19 -26.80
N TYR A 73 13.94 -13.11 -26.13
CA TYR A 73 12.98 -13.21 -25.03
C TYR A 73 11.66 -13.82 -25.49
N TYR A 74 11.11 -13.38 -26.62
CA TYR A 74 9.87 -13.90 -27.17
C TYR A 74 9.91 -15.44 -27.31
N TRP A 75 10.98 -15.99 -27.91
CA TRP A 75 11.12 -17.44 -28.08
C TRP A 75 11.30 -18.18 -26.76
N VAL A 76 12.14 -17.64 -25.87
CA VAL A 76 12.38 -18.21 -24.54
C VAL A 76 11.10 -18.23 -23.71
N HIS A 77 10.39 -17.10 -23.66
CA HIS A 77 9.17 -16.95 -22.90
C HIS A 77 8.07 -17.87 -23.43
N ARG A 78 7.90 -17.96 -24.75
CA ARG A 78 7.01 -18.94 -25.36
C ARG A 78 7.41 -20.38 -25.02
N GLY A 79 8.71 -20.67 -24.97
CA GLY A 79 9.23 -21.97 -24.52
C GLY A 79 8.91 -22.27 -23.05
N PHE A 80 8.96 -21.26 -22.18
CA PHE A 80 8.56 -21.36 -20.77
C PHE A 80 7.09 -21.69 -20.57
N HIS A 81 6.22 -21.39 -21.55
CA HIS A 81 4.82 -21.81 -21.56
C HIS A 81 4.60 -23.24 -22.10
N GLY A 82 5.68 -23.95 -22.48
CA GLY A 82 5.60 -25.38 -22.74
C GLY A 82 5.35 -26.19 -21.45
N GLN A 83 4.65 -27.33 -21.56
CA GLN A 83 4.16 -28.12 -20.41
C GLN A 83 5.20 -28.33 -19.29
N PHE A 84 6.42 -28.76 -19.63
CA PHE A 84 7.47 -29.03 -18.65
C PHE A 84 8.02 -27.75 -17.99
N LEU A 85 8.39 -26.75 -18.80
CA LEU A 85 9.00 -25.52 -18.28
C LEU A 85 7.98 -24.66 -17.53
N PHE A 86 6.71 -24.72 -17.92
CA PHE A 86 5.65 -24.01 -17.23
C PHE A 86 5.46 -24.60 -15.83
N GLN A 87 5.24 -25.91 -15.73
CA GLN A 87 4.97 -26.55 -14.44
C GLN A 87 6.12 -26.35 -13.43
N ASN A 88 7.36 -26.46 -13.89
CA ASN A 88 8.54 -26.46 -13.01
C ASN A 88 9.15 -25.07 -12.77
N TYR A 89 9.01 -24.14 -13.72
CA TYR A 89 9.67 -22.83 -13.64
C TYR A 89 8.66 -21.68 -13.70
N HIS A 90 7.92 -21.57 -14.81
CA HIS A 90 7.14 -20.36 -15.07
C HIS A 90 5.82 -20.26 -14.29
N SER A 91 5.30 -21.39 -13.78
CA SER A 91 4.07 -21.41 -12.99
C SER A 91 4.21 -20.58 -11.71
N LEU A 92 5.41 -20.48 -11.14
CA LEU A 92 5.67 -19.65 -9.95
C LEU A 92 5.36 -18.18 -10.24
N HIS A 93 5.80 -17.68 -11.39
CA HIS A 93 5.54 -16.31 -11.83
C HIS A 93 4.03 -16.05 -12.01
N HIS A 94 3.32 -17.00 -12.64
CA HIS A 94 1.87 -16.90 -12.88
C HIS A 94 1.00 -17.20 -11.66
N ARG A 95 1.56 -17.72 -10.54
CA ARG A 95 0.82 -17.85 -9.27
C ARG A 95 0.41 -16.50 -8.70
N SER A 96 1.12 -15.43 -9.04
CA SER A 96 0.74 -14.05 -8.69
C SER A 96 -0.43 -13.58 -9.56
N ALA A 97 -1.65 -13.96 -9.17
CA ALA A 97 -2.88 -13.71 -9.93
C ALA A 97 -3.17 -12.21 -10.18
N ILE A 98 -2.66 -11.33 -9.33
CA ILE A 98 -2.80 -9.87 -9.50
C ILE A 98 -1.41 -9.28 -9.70
N PRO A 99 -1.02 -8.94 -10.94
CA PRO A 99 0.29 -8.36 -11.20
C PRO A 99 0.53 -7.12 -10.33
N GLN A 100 1.71 -7.04 -9.74
CA GLN A 100 2.23 -5.86 -9.08
C GLN A 100 3.67 -5.61 -9.53
N PRO A 101 4.24 -4.40 -9.35
CA PRO A 101 5.65 -4.18 -9.66
C PRO A 101 6.57 -5.18 -8.96
N SER A 102 6.19 -5.70 -7.79
CA SER A 102 6.88 -6.80 -7.11
C SER A 102 6.84 -8.12 -7.88
N THR A 103 5.71 -8.44 -8.52
CA THR A 103 5.55 -9.64 -9.36
C THR A 103 6.58 -9.69 -10.50
N ALA A 104 7.05 -8.54 -10.99
CA ALA A 104 8.11 -8.50 -11.98
C ALA A 104 9.40 -9.16 -11.46
N GLY A 105 9.70 -9.05 -10.17
CA GLY A 105 10.84 -9.72 -9.54
C GLY A 105 10.57 -11.15 -9.08
N HIS A 106 9.33 -11.63 -9.15
CA HIS A 106 8.94 -12.95 -8.66
C HIS A 106 9.05 -13.99 -9.78
N ALA A 107 10.19 -14.67 -9.86
CA ALA A 107 10.47 -15.74 -10.82
C ALA A 107 11.47 -16.75 -10.25
N THR A 108 11.65 -17.88 -10.93
CA THR A 108 12.65 -18.88 -10.54
C THR A 108 14.07 -18.45 -10.90
N PHE A 109 15.05 -19.14 -10.30
CA PHE A 109 16.47 -18.93 -10.60
C PHE A 109 16.78 -19.00 -12.11
N LEU A 110 16.21 -19.98 -12.81
CA LEU A 110 16.43 -20.17 -14.25
C LEU A 110 15.87 -19.00 -15.07
N GLU A 111 14.66 -18.55 -14.74
CA GLU A 111 14.04 -17.39 -15.39
C GLU A 111 14.86 -16.12 -15.18
N HIS A 112 15.34 -15.89 -13.96
CA HIS A 112 16.21 -14.75 -13.66
C HIS A 112 17.54 -14.83 -14.40
N LEU A 113 18.18 -15.99 -14.43
CA LEU A 113 19.44 -16.20 -15.15
C LEU A 113 19.29 -15.86 -16.64
N ILE A 114 18.24 -16.40 -17.28
CA ILE A 114 18.01 -16.18 -18.71
C ILE A 114 17.62 -14.71 -18.97
N LEU A 115 16.74 -14.13 -18.15
CA LEU A 115 16.35 -12.73 -18.31
C LEU A 115 17.55 -11.79 -18.14
N THR A 116 18.43 -12.02 -17.17
CA THR A 116 19.65 -11.23 -16.99
C THR A 116 20.60 -11.39 -18.16
N ALA A 117 20.75 -12.60 -18.71
CA ALA A 117 21.54 -12.82 -19.92
C ALA A 117 20.99 -12.01 -21.10
N ILE A 118 19.67 -12.04 -21.32
CA ILE A 118 18.97 -11.26 -22.37
C ILE A 118 19.15 -9.75 -22.16
N MET A 119 19.03 -9.28 -20.91
CA MET A 119 19.28 -7.88 -20.55
C MET A 119 20.74 -7.49 -20.77
N GLY A 120 21.67 -8.42 -20.55
CA GLY A 120 23.10 -8.21 -20.76
C GLY A 120 23.50 -8.05 -22.23
N VAL A 121 22.74 -8.59 -23.18
CA VAL A 121 23.08 -8.56 -24.61
C VAL A 121 23.33 -7.12 -25.14
N PRO A 122 22.42 -6.14 -24.94
CA PRO A 122 22.64 -4.79 -25.47
C PRO A 122 23.74 -4.03 -24.73
N ILE A 123 23.92 -4.31 -23.44
CA ILE A 123 24.98 -3.71 -22.61
C ILE A 123 26.34 -4.23 -23.09
N LEU A 124 26.55 -5.55 -23.03
CA LEU A 124 27.81 -6.18 -23.38
C LEU A 124 28.11 -6.05 -24.87
N GLY A 125 27.12 -6.14 -25.76
CA GLY A 125 27.32 -5.90 -27.19
C GLY A 125 27.83 -4.49 -27.45
N SER A 126 27.23 -3.46 -26.82
CA SER A 126 27.67 -2.08 -26.98
C SER A 126 29.08 -1.85 -26.40
N CYS A 127 29.40 -2.44 -25.25
CA CYS A 127 30.71 -2.31 -24.63
C CYS A 127 31.81 -3.11 -25.35
N LEU A 128 31.55 -4.37 -25.70
CA LEU A 128 32.58 -5.32 -26.14
C LEU A 128 32.68 -5.43 -27.66
N MET A 129 31.55 -5.46 -28.38
CA MET A 129 31.56 -5.67 -29.84
C MET A 129 31.78 -4.36 -30.60
N PHE A 130 31.14 -3.28 -30.15
CA PHE A 130 31.15 -2.00 -30.85
C PHE A 130 32.01 -0.93 -30.18
N ASN A 131 32.61 -1.24 -29.01
CA ASN A 131 33.44 -0.33 -28.21
C ASN A 131 32.80 1.05 -27.97
N ASN A 132 31.46 1.08 -27.88
CA ASN A 132 30.65 2.29 -27.69
C ASN A 132 30.06 2.36 -26.27
N GLY A 133 30.50 1.50 -25.36
CA GLY A 133 30.02 1.42 -23.99
C GLY A 133 30.23 2.72 -23.19
N SER A 134 29.36 2.97 -22.22
CA SER A 134 29.54 4.04 -21.23
C SER A 134 28.87 3.68 -19.92
N LEU A 135 29.29 4.32 -18.82
CA LEU A 135 28.68 4.12 -17.51
C LEU A 135 27.21 4.56 -17.51
N GLY A 136 26.91 5.69 -18.16
CA GLY A 136 25.55 6.18 -18.35
C GLY A 136 24.66 5.18 -19.11
N LEU A 137 25.17 4.55 -20.17
CA LEU A 137 24.44 3.51 -20.89
C LEU A 137 24.03 2.36 -19.96
N ILE A 138 24.98 1.82 -19.18
CA ILE A 138 24.72 0.66 -18.29
C ILE A 138 23.58 0.99 -17.32
N TYR A 139 23.69 2.09 -16.59
CA TYR A 139 22.68 2.46 -15.60
C TYR A 139 21.35 2.87 -16.22
N CYS A 140 21.37 3.69 -17.28
CA CYS A 140 20.12 4.11 -17.94
C CYS A 140 19.37 2.93 -18.54
N TYR A 141 20.08 1.97 -19.15
CA TYR A 141 19.46 0.79 -19.74
C TYR A 141 18.86 -0.13 -18.67
N ILE A 142 19.60 -0.44 -17.58
CA ILE A 142 19.09 -1.26 -16.47
C ILE A 142 17.85 -0.61 -15.83
N VAL A 143 17.92 0.69 -15.52
CA VAL A 143 16.80 1.43 -14.93
C VAL A 143 15.58 1.45 -15.85
N MET A 144 15.78 1.66 -17.16
CA MET A 144 14.68 1.64 -18.12
C MET A 144 14.08 0.24 -18.27
N PHE A 145 14.92 -0.80 -18.32
CA PHE A 145 14.49 -2.18 -18.41
C PHE A 145 13.61 -2.55 -17.21
N ASP A 146 14.06 -2.26 -15.99
CA ASP A 146 13.29 -2.53 -14.77
C ASP A 146 12.02 -1.67 -14.68
N LEU A 147 12.09 -0.39 -15.08
CA LEU A 147 10.92 0.48 -15.14
C LEU A 147 9.86 -0.10 -16.08
N MET A 148 10.28 -0.55 -17.26
CA MET A 148 9.39 -1.16 -18.25
C MET A 148 8.79 -2.46 -17.75
N ARG A 149 9.55 -3.31 -17.07
CA ARG A 149 9.01 -4.53 -16.44
C ARG A 149 8.01 -4.22 -15.34
N CYS A 150 8.35 -3.29 -14.44
CA CYS A 150 7.47 -2.85 -13.37
C CYS A 150 6.19 -2.21 -13.92
N LEU A 151 6.29 -1.46 -15.02
CA LEU A 151 5.17 -0.86 -15.72
C LEU A 151 4.20 -1.94 -16.22
N GLY A 152 4.70 -2.97 -16.89
CA GLY A 152 3.87 -4.10 -17.36
C GLY A 152 3.07 -4.79 -16.26
N HIS A 153 3.64 -4.86 -15.06
CA HIS A 153 3.01 -5.51 -13.90
C HIS A 153 2.30 -4.53 -12.96
N CYS A 154 2.19 -3.23 -13.26
CA CYS A 154 1.71 -2.28 -12.26
C CYS A 154 0.20 -2.31 -11.98
N ASN A 155 -0.57 -3.13 -12.72
CA ASN A 155 -2.02 -3.31 -12.65
C ASN A 155 -2.84 -2.01 -12.80
N ILE A 156 -2.21 -0.95 -13.33
CA ILE A 156 -2.85 0.32 -13.64
C ILE A 156 -2.48 0.72 -15.06
N GLU A 157 -3.47 1.03 -15.87
CA GLU A 157 -3.24 1.51 -17.22
C GLU A 157 -2.84 3.01 -17.17
N VAL A 158 -1.55 3.27 -17.41
CA VAL A 158 -1.00 4.62 -17.44
C VAL A 158 -0.87 5.16 -18.86
N ILE A 159 -0.86 4.29 -19.88
CA ILE A 159 -0.67 4.66 -21.28
C ILE A 159 -2.04 5.08 -21.87
N PRO A 160 -2.19 6.34 -22.32
CA PRO A 160 -3.43 6.81 -22.95
C PRO A 160 -3.65 6.13 -24.31
N HIS A 161 -4.85 5.61 -24.56
CA HIS A 161 -5.21 5.01 -25.86
C HIS A 161 -5.08 6.00 -27.02
N GLN A 162 -5.26 7.30 -26.75
CA GLN A 162 -5.09 8.36 -27.74
C GLN A 162 -3.68 8.38 -28.35
N LEU A 163 -2.66 7.92 -27.62
CA LEU A 163 -1.29 7.81 -28.15
C LEU A 163 -1.23 6.81 -29.30
N PHE A 164 -1.92 5.68 -29.18
CA PHE A 164 -1.95 4.64 -30.20
C PHE A 164 -2.95 4.94 -31.31
N ASP A 165 -3.97 5.77 -31.04
CA ASP A 165 -4.84 6.30 -32.09
C ASP A 165 -4.11 7.29 -33.00
N ALA A 166 -3.31 8.19 -32.40
CA ALA A 166 -2.50 9.15 -33.14
C ALA A 166 -1.34 8.49 -33.88
N PHE A 167 -0.70 7.49 -33.27
CA PHE A 167 0.45 6.78 -33.83
C PHE A 167 0.27 5.26 -33.74
N PRO A 168 -0.47 4.64 -34.70
CA PRO A 168 -0.81 3.22 -34.63
C PRO A 168 0.39 2.27 -34.60
N PHE A 169 1.54 2.67 -35.14
CA PHE A 169 2.75 1.84 -35.12
C PHE A 169 3.34 1.69 -33.70
N LEU A 170 3.12 2.67 -32.79
CA LEU A 170 3.65 2.62 -31.43
C LEU A 170 3.12 1.43 -30.62
N ARG A 171 1.90 0.95 -30.94
CA ARG A 171 1.33 -0.24 -30.27
C ARG A 171 2.15 -1.51 -30.49
N TYR A 172 3.02 -1.55 -31.51
CA TYR A 172 3.93 -2.67 -31.76
C TYR A 172 5.32 -2.45 -31.15
N LEU A 173 5.68 -1.21 -30.82
CA LEU A 173 6.96 -0.86 -30.21
C LEU A 173 6.88 -0.78 -28.68
N LEU A 174 5.68 -0.63 -28.12
CA LEU A 174 5.47 -0.46 -26.69
C LEU A 174 4.20 -1.20 -26.26
N TYR A 175 4.38 -2.26 -25.48
CA TYR A 175 3.28 -2.92 -24.79
C TYR A 175 2.73 -2.05 -23.65
N THR A 176 1.51 -2.37 -23.22
CA THR A 176 0.85 -1.67 -22.11
C THR A 176 0.72 -2.56 -20.88
N PRO A 177 0.51 -1.99 -19.68
CA PRO A 177 0.14 -2.77 -18.50
C PRO A 177 -1.06 -3.68 -18.76
N THR A 178 -2.05 -3.20 -19.54
CA THR A 178 -3.21 -4.02 -19.95
C THR A 178 -2.80 -5.21 -20.81
N TYR A 179 -1.90 -5.01 -21.77
CA TYR A 179 -1.42 -6.06 -22.67
C TYR A 179 -0.77 -7.22 -21.89
N HIS A 180 0.08 -6.90 -20.92
CA HIS A 180 0.77 -7.90 -20.11
C HIS A 180 -0.11 -8.51 -19.02
N SER A 181 -1.02 -7.73 -18.44
CA SER A 181 -2.01 -8.29 -17.51
C SER A 181 -2.93 -9.29 -18.23
N LEU A 182 -3.23 -9.06 -19.52
CA LEU A 182 -3.99 -10.02 -20.32
C LEU A 182 -3.22 -11.33 -20.54
N HIS A 183 -1.89 -11.28 -20.72
CA HIS A 183 -1.05 -12.48 -20.76
C HIS A 183 -1.16 -13.32 -19.49
N HIS A 184 -1.11 -12.68 -18.31
CA HIS A 184 -1.29 -13.37 -17.01
C HIS A 184 -2.67 -14.05 -16.87
N THR A 185 -3.68 -13.59 -17.62
CA THR A 185 -5.01 -14.22 -17.62
C THR A 185 -5.24 -15.21 -18.76
N GLU A 186 -4.67 -14.94 -19.94
CA GLU A 186 -4.78 -15.73 -21.18
C GLU A 186 -3.35 -16.11 -21.63
N MET A 187 -2.79 -17.11 -20.93
CA MET A 187 -1.37 -17.48 -20.95
C MET A 187 -0.82 -17.91 -22.33
N ASP A 188 -1.69 -18.27 -23.28
CA ASP A 188 -1.30 -18.74 -24.62
C ASP A 188 -0.98 -17.61 -25.62
N THR A 189 -0.99 -16.35 -25.19
CA THR A 189 -0.83 -15.16 -26.05
C THR A 189 0.08 -14.11 -25.42
N ASN A 190 0.57 -13.15 -26.21
CA ASN A 190 1.30 -11.97 -25.73
C ASN A 190 2.63 -12.28 -24.99
N PHE A 191 3.61 -12.87 -25.67
CA PHE A 191 4.89 -13.30 -25.10
C PHE A 191 6.04 -12.28 -25.20
N CYS A 192 5.84 -11.12 -25.83
CA CYS A 192 6.91 -10.13 -26.03
C CYS A 192 7.55 -9.66 -24.72
N LEU A 193 8.78 -9.13 -24.80
CA LEU A 193 9.42 -8.47 -23.66
C LEU A 193 8.80 -7.10 -23.45
N PHE A 194 9.02 -6.17 -24.39
CA PHE A 194 8.39 -4.85 -24.39
C PHE A 194 7.73 -4.51 -25.73
N MET A 195 8.03 -5.23 -26.82
CA MET A 195 7.58 -4.91 -28.18
C MET A 195 6.59 -5.94 -28.74
N PRO A 196 5.27 -5.64 -28.78
CA PRO A 196 4.26 -6.52 -29.37
C PRO A 196 4.47 -6.86 -30.85
N LEU A 197 5.42 -6.20 -31.53
CA LEU A 197 5.88 -6.54 -32.88
C LEU A 197 6.18 -8.05 -33.03
N TYR A 198 6.86 -8.66 -32.06
CA TYR A 198 7.26 -10.07 -32.14
C TYR A 198 6.08 -11.03 -31.96
N ASP A 199 5.08 -10.64 -31.16
CA ASP A 199 3.82 -11.38 -31.09
C ASP A 199 3.01 -11.27 -32.38
N ALA A 200 3.02 -10.11 -33.03
CA ALA A 200 2.36 -9.93 -34.31
C ALA A 200 3.02 -10.76 -35.42
N ILE A 201 4.36 -10.81 -35.47
CA ILE A 201 5.11 -11.65 -36.41
C ILE A 201 4.93 -13.13 -36.08
N GLY A 202 4.92 -13.48 -34.79
CA GLY A 202 4.78 -14.83 -34.29
C GLY A 202 3.35 -15.39 -34.29
N ASN A 203 2.37 -14.57 -34.69
CA ASN A 203 0.94 -14.86 -34.65
C ASN A 203 0.43 -15.30 -33.26
N THR A 204 0.96 -14.67 -32.21
CA THR A 204 0.60 -14.88 -30.80
C THR A 204 -0.01 -13.63 -30.17
N LEU A 205 -0.29 -12.60 -30.98
CA LEU A 205 -0.94 -11.37 -30.53
C LEU A 205 -2.39 -11.63 -30.14
N ASN A 206 -2.75 -11.31 -28.90
CA ASN A 206 -4.13 -11.43 -28.45
C ASN A 206 -5.04 -10.38 -29.13
N SER A 207 -6.11 -10.84 -29.75
CA SER A 207 -7.09 -9.99 -30.42
C SER A 207 -7.77 -8.97 -29.49
N LYS A 208 -7.88 -9.27 -28.20
CA LYS A 208 -8.55 -8.41 -27.20
C LYS A 208 -7.65 -7.30 -26.65
N SER A 209 -6.33 -7.36 -26.85
CA SER A 209 -5.37 -6.43 -26.23
C SER A 209 -5.72 -4.96 -26.44
N TRP A 210 -6.01 -4.57 -27.67
CA TRP A 210 -6.24 -3.16 -28.02
C TRP A 210 -7.63 -2.67 -27.64
N GLU A 211 -8.64 -3.52 -27.75
CA GLU A 211 -10.00 -3.19 -27.31
C GLU A 211 -10.05 -3.01 -25.79
N LEU A 212 -9.44 -3.93 -25.04
CA LEU A 212 -9.38 -3.86 -23.60
C LEU A 212 -8.57 -2.64 -23.13
N HIS A 213 -7.43 -2.36 -23.75
CA HIS A 213 -6.64 -1.16 -23.48
C HIS A 213 -7.46 0.12 -23.67
N ARG A 214 -8.16 0.24 -24.82
CA ARG A 214 -9.03 1.39 -25.10
C ARG A 214 -10.14 1.52 -24.06
N LYS A 215 -10.80 0.41 -23.72
CA LYS A 215 -11.89 0.38 -22.73
C LYS A 215 -11.43 0.87 -21.35
N ILE A 216 -10.31 0.36 -20.84
CA ILE A 216 -9.76 0.73 -19.53
C ILE A 216 -9.24 2.17 -19.54
N SER A 217 -8.48 2.54 -20.58
CA SER A 217 -7.85 3.85 -20.70
C SER A 217 -8.86 4.99 -20.85
N SER A 218 -9.94 4.77 -21.60
CA SER A 218 -11.04 5.73 -21.82
C SER A 218 -12.06 5.77 -20.69
N GLN A 219 -12.08 4.75 -19.81
CA GLN A 219 -13.09 4.55 -18.77
C GLN A 219 -14.53 4.44 -19.30
N ILE A 220 -14.71 4.25 -20.61
CA ILE A 220 -16.02 4.17 -21.25
C ILE A 220 -16.71 2.86 -20.83
N GLY A 221 -17.91 2.98 -20.25
CA GLY A 221 -18.70 1.85 -19.76
C GLY A 221 -18.13 1.19 -18.50
N TYR A 222 -17.08 1.76 -17.90
CA TYR A 222 -16.47 1.25 -16.69
C TYR A 222 -17.11 1.90 -15.45
N ARG A 223 -17.79 1.10 -14.64
CA ARG A 223 -18.21 1.51 -13.28
C ARG A 223 -17.26 0.84 -12.30
N GLU A 224 -16.38 1.62 -11.68
CA GLU A 224 -15.56 1.14 -10.57
C GLU A 224 -16.48 0.54 -9.51
N ARG A 225 -16.14 -0.66 -9.01
CA ARG A 225 -16.90 -1.26 -7.91
C ARG A 225 -16.87 -0.28 -6.73
N VAL A 226 -18.04 0.22 -6.37
CA VAL A 226 -18.23 1.15 -5.26
C VAL A 226 -17.79 0.45 -3.98
N ALA A 227 -16.98 1.13 -3.16
CA ALA A 227 -16.60 0.62 -1.85
C ALA A 227 -17.83 0.50 -0.95
N ASP A 228 -17.99 -0.64 -0.29
CA ASP A 228 -19.04 -0.83 0.71
C ASP A 228 -18.76 0.03 1.96
N PHE A 229 -17.48 0.18 2.31
CA PHE A 229 -17.01 0.93 3.47
C PHE A 229 -15.70 1.66 3.16
N VAL A 230 -15.62 2.92 3.61
CA VAL A 230 -14.40 3.74 3.50
C VAL A 230 -13.89 4.11 4.89
N PHE A 231 -12.61 3.84 5.15
CA PHE A 231 -11.89 4.31 6.32
C PHE A 231 -11.08 5.57 5.95
N LEU A 232 -11.48 6.73 6.47
CA LEU A 232 -10.82 8.00 6.18
C LEU A 232 -9.76 8.29 7.24
N ALA A 233 -8.51 7.98 6.90
CA ALA A 233 -7.32 8.14 7.73
C ALA A 233 -6.55 9.44 7.42
N HIS A 234 -5.50 9.69 8.19
CA HIS A 234 -4.51 10.73 7.95
C HIS A 234 -3.12 10.18 8.28
N VAL A 235 -2.07 10.89 7.88
CA VAL A 235 -0.70 10.47 8.20
C VAL A 235 -0.41 10.80 9.66
N VAL A 236 0.19 9.88 10.42
CA VAL A 236 0.49 10.10 11.84
C VAL A 236 1.63 11.12 11.97
N ASP A 237 2.79 10.78 11.41
CA ASP A 237 3.98 11.62 11.38
C ASP A 237 4.91 11.26 10.20
N LEU A 238 6.03 11.99 10.09
CA LEU A 238 7.00 11.81 9.00
C LEU A 238 7.62 10.42 8.95
N SER A 239 7.93 9.84 10.11
CA SER A 239 8.52 8.51 10.21
C SER A 239 7.52 7.41 9.82
N SER A 240 6.27 7.54 10.26
CA SER A 240 5.17 6.63 9.90
C SER A 240 4.85 6.65 8.40
N SER A 241 5.04 7.79 7.73
CA SER A 241 4.77 7.92 6.29
C SER A 241 5.63 7.00 5.44
N MET A 242 6.85 6.70 5.90
CA MET A 242 7.79 5.78 5.25
C MET A 242 7.43 4.30 5.51
N HIS A 243 6.50 4.00 6.41
CA HIS A 243 5.98 2.65 6.64
C HIS A 243 4.73 2.34 5.80
N ALA A 244 4.30 3.26 4.93
CA ALA A 244 3.17 2.99 4.05
C ALA A 244 3.52 1.91 3.00
N PRO A 245 2.60 0.97 2.69
CA PRO A 245 2.87 -0.15 1.78
C PRO A 245 3.37 0.24 0.38
N PHE A 246 2.93 1.40 -0.12
CA PHE A 246 3.32 1.91 -1.44
C PHE A 246 4.68 2.65 -1.43
N VAL A 247 5.28 2.85 -0.26
CA VAL A 247 6.61 3.45 -0.12
C VAL A 247 7.64 2.35 0.15
N TRP A 248 7.44 1.57 1.23
CA TRP A 248 8.24 0.39 1.54
C TRP A 248 7.36 -0.75 2.01
N ARG A 249 7.02 -1.66 1.09
CA ARG A 249 6.31 -2.91 1.41
C ARG A 249 7.01 -3.71 2.50
N SER A 250 8.36 -3.66 2.53
CA SER A 250 9.13 -4.40 3.52
C SER A 250 8.95 -3.91 4.96
N PHE A 251 8.72 -2.60 5.13
CA PHE A 251 8.46 -2.04 6.45
C PHE A 251 6.98 -2.19 6.82
N ALA A 252 6.10 -2.02 5.84
CA ALA A 252 4.66 -2.15 6.04
C ALA A 252 4.21 -3.54 6.51
N SER A 253 4.98 -4.61 6.25
CA SER A 253 4.66 -5.97 6.72
C SER A 253 5.17 -6.27 8.13
N LYS A 254 5.91 -5.35 8.76
CA LYS A 254 6.46 -5.51 10.11
C LYS A 254 5.82 -4.49 11.06
N PRO A 255 5.80 -4.76 12.37
CA PRO A 255 5.41 -3.75 13.35
C PRO A 255 6.22 -2.46 13.16
N PHE A 256 5.54 -1.33 13.34
CA PHE A 256 6.16 -0.02 13.15
C PHE A 256 7.39 0.13 14.05
N ALA A 257 8.50 0.54 13.45
CA ALA A 257 9.75 0.84 14.15
C ALA A 257 10.50 1.92 13.38
N VAL A 258 10.97 2.93 14.10
CA VAL A 258 11.87 3.95 13.54
C VAL A 258 13.27 3.37 13.52
N ARG A 259 13.84 3.21 12.32
CA ARG A 259 15.18 2.61 12.14
C ARG A 259 16.17 3.70 11.76
N PHE A 260 17.40 3.63 12.29
CA PHE A 260 18.41 4.69 12.09
C PHE A 260 18.70 4.97 10.61
N PHE A 261 18.68 3.95 9.75
CA PHE A 261 18.93 4.10 8.32
C PHE A 261 17.77 4.78 7.56
N GLN A 262 16.63 5.04 8.21
CA GLN A 262 15.53 5.83 7.63
C GLN A 262 15.77 7.34 7.81
N ILE A 263 16.68 7.75 8.70
CA ILE A 263 16.98 9.16 8.98
C ILE A 263 17.40 9.91 7.70
N PRO A 264 18.28 9.38 6.83
CA PRO A 264 18.63 10.04 5.57
C PRO A 264 17.46 10.25 4.61
N CYS A 265 16.37 9.48 4.74
CA CYS A 265 15.18 9.61 3.92
C CYS A 265 14.22 10.72 4.40
N LEU A 266 14.36 11.22 5.63
CA LEU A 266 13.47 12.21 6.22
C LEU A 266 13.40 13.54 5.44
N PRO A 267 14.50 14.12 4.91
CA PRO A 267 14.40 15.33 4.09
C PRO A 267 13.53 15.14 2.84
N GLY A 268 13.64 13.97 2.19
CA GLY A 268 12.79 13.60 1.05
C GLY A 268 11.32 13.46 1.46
N ALA A 269 11.06 12.74 2.55
CA ALA A 269 9.71 12.60 3.10
C ALA A 269 9.11 13.98 3.46
N PHE A 270 9.91 14.90 3.99
CA PHE A 270 9.49 16.26 4.32
C PHE A 270 9.12 17.06 3.07
N GLY A 271 9.92 16.96 2.00
CA GLY A 271 9.59 17.54 0.70
C GLY A 271 8.27 17.00 0.14
N VAL A 272 8.05 15.69 0.22
CA VAL A 272 6.80 15.05 -0.19
C VAL A 272 5.63 15.53 0.66
N MET A 273 5.80 15.65 1.98
CA MET A 273 4.78 16.22 2.86
C MET A 273 4.39 17.64 2.43
N LEU A 274 5.35 18.51 2.13
CA LEU A 274 5.06 19.88 1.67
C LEU A 274 4.30 19.87 0.35
N ALA A 275 4.72 19.04 -0.61
CA ALA A 275 4.02 18.87 -1.89
C ALA A 275 2.58 18.36 -1.69
N MET A 276 2.39 17.39 -0.78
CA MET A 276 1.06 16.89 -0.41
C MET A 276 0.21 17.96 0.27
N TRP A 277 0.83 18.80 1.10
CA TRP A 277 0.11 19.90 1.74
C TRP A 277 -0.41 20.90 0.70
N ALA A 278 0.43 21.27 -0.26
CA ALA A 278 0.13 22.25 -1.30
C ALA A 278 -0.90 21.76 -2.33
N TRP A 279 -0.78 20.51 -2.81
CA TRP A 279 -1.49 20.08 -4.03
C TRP A 279 -2.35 18.82 -3.88
N ALA A 280 -2.12 17.98 -2.87
CA ALA A 280 -2.81 16.70 -2.82
C ALA A 280 -4.27 16.83 -2.36
N LYS A 281 -5.11 15.99 -2.95
CA LYS A 281 -6.49 15.72 -2.53
C LYS A 281 -6.55 14.39 -1.81
N THR A 282 -7.64 14.11 -1.13
CA THR A 282 -7.92 12.77 -0.56
C THR A 282 -7.79 11.67 -1.62
N PHE A 283 -6.98 10.65 -1.33
CA PHE A 283 -6.68 9.54 -2.25
C PHE A 283 -6.76 8.18 -1.55
N THR A 284 -6.93 7.12 -2.35
CA THR A 284 -6.98 5.74 -1.86
C THR A 284 -5.57 5.22 -1.58
N VAL A 285 -5.33 4.81 -0.34
CA VAL A 285 -4.05 4.24 0.13
C VAL A 285 -4.01 2.73 -0.11
N SER A 286 -5.08 2.04 0.31
CA SER A 286 -5.19 0.59 0.23
C SER A 286 -6.65 0.19 0.09
N PHE A 287 -6.88 -1.05 -0.32
CA PHE A 287 -8.18 -1.67 -0.39
C PHE A 287 -8.05 -3.17 -0.15
N TYR A 288 -9.10 -3.79 0.37
CA TYR A 288 -9.18 -5.23 0.57
C TYR A 288 -10.63 -5.69 0.50
N ASN A 289 -10.84 -6.97 0.21
CA ASN A 289 -12.15 -7.58 0.23
C ASN A 289 -12.29 -8.42 1.50
N LEU A 290 -13.24 -8.09 2.36
CA LEU A 290 -13.51 -8.84 3.59
C LEU A 290 -14.94 -9.35 3.56
N ARG A 291 -15.10 -10.67 3.64
CA ARG A 291 -16.41 -11.35 3.59
C ARG A 291 -17.28 -10.88 2.41
N GLY A 292 -16.66 -10.75 1.23
CA GLY A 292 -17.33 -10.33 -0.01
C GLY A 292 -17.60 -8.83 -0.13
N ARG A 293 -17.24 -8.00 0.87
CA ARG A 293 -17.41 -6.53 0.86
C ARG A 293 -16.11 -5.83 0.54
N LEU A 294 -16.18 -4.80 -0.31
CA LEU A 294 -15.00 -4.02 -0.68
C LEU A 294 -14.77 -2.91 0.34
N HIS A 295 -13.62 -2.96 1.01
CA HIS A 295 -13.15 -1.93 1.93
C HIS A 295 -12.05 -1.09 1.27
N GLN A 296 -12.09 0.21 1.49
CA GLN A 296 -11.03 1.12 1.07
C GLN A 296 -10.55 1.98 2.23
N THR A 297 -9.24 2.21 2.29
CA THR A 297 -8.65 3.22 3.17
C THR A 297 -8.29 4.42 2.33
N TRP A 298 -8.89 5.56 2.64
CA TRP A 298 -8.55 6.84 2.03
C TRP A 298 -7.70 7.64 3.01
N ALA A 299 -6.73 8.41 2.51
CA ALA A 299 -5.95 9.32 3.32
C ALA A 299 -6.27 10.77 2.99
N VAL A 300 -6.61 11.54 4.01
CA VAL A 300 -6.48 12.99 3.99
C VAL A 300 -4.97 13.28 4.00
N PRO A 301 -4.42 14.02 3.01
CA PRO A 301 -2.98 14.24 2.85
C PRO A 301 -2.44 15.25 3.87
N ARG A 302 -2.63 14.96 5.15
CA ARG A 302 -2.28 15.81 6.29
C ARG A 302 -1.65 14.97 7.39
N PHE A 303 -0.64 15.53 8.02
CA PHE A 303 0.16 14.92 9.06
C PHE A 303 -0.37 15.32 10.44
N GLY A 304 -0.23 14.46 11.45
CA GLY A 304 -0.85 14.64 12.75
C GLY A 304 -0.59 16.03 13.38
N PHE A 305 0.64 16.53 13.29
CA PHE A 305 0.97 17.86 13.82
C PHE A 305 0.18 19.01 13.16
N GLN A 306 -0.22 18.85 11.88
CA GLN A 306 -0.96 19.88 11.15
C GLN A 306 -2.39 20.06 11.67
N TYR A 307 -2.98 19.03 12.29
CA TYR A 307 -4.30 19.12 12.92
C TYR A 307 -4.30 20.03 14.15
N PHE A 308 -3.13 20.35 14.70
CA PHE A 308 -2.96 21.25 15.84
C PHE A 308 -2.56 22.67 15.41
N LEU A 309 -2.45 22.94 14.10
CA LEU A 309 -2.17 24.28 13.56
C LEU A 309 -3.51 24.99 13.27
N PRO A 310 -3.85 26.08 13.98
CA PRO A 310 -5.15 26.75 13.81
C PRO A 310 -5.43 27.18 12.37
N PHE A 311 -4.42 27.71 11.67
CA PHE A 311 -4.56 28.15 10.27
C PHE A 311 -4.78 27.02 9.27
N ALA A 312 -4.51 25.76 9.65
CA ALA A 312 -4.71 24.60 8.79
C ALA A 312 -6.10 23.98 8.94
N ALA A 313 -6.85 24.33 9.99
CA ALA A 313 -8.11 23.69 10.36
C ALA A 313 -9.15 23.73 9.23
N ASP A 314 -9.37 24.89 8.60
CA ASP A 314 -10.33 25.05 7.50
C ASP A 314 -9.96 24.21 6.28
N GLY A 315 -8.66 24.18 5.94
CA GLY A 315 -8.15 23.38 4.83
C GLY A 315 -8.30 21.87 5.06
N ILE A 316 -8.12 21.42 6.31
CA ILE A 316 -8.34 20.03 6.70
C ILE A 316 -9.82 19.68 6.63
N ASN A 317 -10.69 20.51 7.21
CA ASN A 317 -12.14 20.30 7.18
C ASN A 317 -12.69 20.26 5.75
N LYS A 318 -12.19 21.11 4.87
CA LYS A 318 -12.53 21.07 3.44
C LYS A 318 -12.18 19.73 2.79
N GLN A 319 -10.99 19.17 3.07
CA GLN A 319 -10.57 17.88 2.51
C GLN A 319 -11.42 16.71 3.04
N ILE A 320 -11.80 16.75 4.32
CA ILE A 320 -12.70 15.76 4.93
C ILE A 320 -14.10 15.87 4.32
N GLU A 321 -14.63 17.09 4.19
CA GLU A 321 -15.93 17.37 3.57
C GLU A 321 -15.97 16.87 2.12
N GLU A 322 -14.96 17.21 1.31
CA GLU A 322 -14.84 16.75 -0.07
C GLU A 322 -14.78 15.22 -0.18
N ALA A 323 -14.13 14.55 0.78
CA ALA A 323 -14.09 13.08 0.84
C ALA A 323 -15.46 12.49 1.16
N ILE A 324 -16.20 13.05 2.12
CA ILE A 324 -17.57 12.61 2.45
C ILE A 324 -18.48 12.78 1.23
N LEU A 325 -18.46 13.95 0.60
CA LEU A 325 -19.28 14.22 -0.59
C LEU A 325 -18.89 13.32 -1.78
N LYS A 326 -17.61 12.99 -1.93
CA LYS A 326 -17.15 12.02 -2.92
C LYS A 326 -17.70 10.62 -2.62
N ALA A 327 -17.65 10.18 -1.36
CA ALA A 327 -18.18 8.89 -0.95
C ALA A 327 -19.69 8.81 -1.20
N ASP A 328 -20.43 9.87 -0.89
CA ASP A 328 -21.87 9.99 -1.15
C ASP A 328 -22.20 9.86 -2.65
N ARG A 329 -21.53 10.65 -3.50
CA ARG A 329 -21.71 10.59 -4.97
C ARG A 329 -21.40 9.22 -5.56
N LEU A 330 -20.40 8.53 -5.01
CA LEU A 330 -20.05 7.18 -5.44
C LEU A 330 -21.06 6.13 -4.94
N GLY A 331 -21.91 6.45 -3.97
CA GLY A 331 -22.85 5.50 -3.37
C GLY A 331 -22.24 4.61 -2.29
N VAL A 332 -21.16 5.06 -1.64
CA VAL A 332 -20.57 4.37 -0.49
C VAL A 332 -21.58 4.36 0.66
N LYS A 333 -21.72 3.22 1.35
CA LYS A 333 -22.74 3.08 2.42
C LYS A 333 -22.32 3.74 3.73
N VAL A 334 -21.02 3.65 4.06
CA VAL A 334 -20.46 4.13 5.32
C VAL A 334 -19.06 4.69 5.09
N ILE A 335 -18.81 5.88 5.64
CA ILE A 335 -17.48 6.47 5.75
C ILE A 335 -17.14 6.71 7.22
N SER A 336 -16.01 6.16 7.67
CA SER A 336 -15.53 6.31 9.04
C SER A 336 -14.44 7.38 9.12
N LEU A 337 -14.62 8.38 9.98
CA LEU A 337 -13.60 9.37 10.32
C LEU A 337 -12.62 8.78 11.34
N ALA A 338 -11.39 8.51 10.92
CA ALA A 338 -10.38 7.88 11.75
C ALA A 338 -9.49 8.89 12.47
N ALA A 339 -9.01 8.52 13.67
CA ALA A 339 -8.04 9.29 14.46
C ALA A 339 -8.39 10.78 14.57
N LEU A 340 -7.55 11.70 14.07
CA LEU A 340 -7.78 13.15 14.19
C LEU A 340 -8.82 13.71 13.22
N ASN A 341 -9.26 12.94 12.21
CA ASN A 341 -10.35 13.36 11.32
C ASN A 341 -11.70 13.48 12.06
N LYS A 342 -11.84 12.84 13.23
CA LYS A 342 -13.00 12.93 14.13
C LYS A 342 -12.73 13.79 15.37
N ASN A 343 -11.73 14.65 15.34
CA ASN A 343 -11.42 15.51 16.48
C ASN A 343 -12.59 16.49 16.73
N GLU A 344 -13.09 16.53 17.96
CA GLU A 344 -14.20 17.41 18.35
C GLU A 344 -13.87 18.89 18.21
N ALA A 345 -12.66 19.29 18.59
CA ALA A 345 -12.23 20.67 18.47
C ALA A 345 -12.11 21.12 17.01
N LEU A 346 -12.00 20.16 16.08
CA LEU A 346 -11.88 20.42 14.65
C LEU A 346 -13.24 20.48 13.96
N ASN A 347 -14.13 19.52 14.22
CA ASN A 347 -15.38 19.35 13.47
C ASN A 347 -16.54 18.73 14.27
N GLY A 348 -16.47 18.78 15.60
CA GLY A 348 -17.49 18.20 16.47
C GLY A 348 -17.58 16.67 16.42
N GLY A 349 -16.55 16.00 15.88
CA GLY A 349 -16.56 14.55 15.67
C GLY A 349 -17.31 14.12 14.41
N GLY A 350 -17.42 15.03 13.43
CA GLY A 350 -18.11 14.83 12.16
C GLY A 350 -19.51 15.45 12.12
N THR A 351 -20.04 15.95 13.24
CA THR A 351 -21.36 16.58 13.29
C THR A 351 -21.45 17.79 12.39
N LEU A 352 -20.35 18.55 12.25
CA LEU A 352 -20.24 19.68 11.33
C LEU A 352 -20.68 19.33 9.90
N PHE A 353 -20.30 18.16 9.40
CA PHE A 353 -20.58 17.76 8.02
C PHE A 353 -22.00 17.22 7.87
N VAL A 354 -22.48 16.45 8.85
CA VAL A 354 -23.84 15.89 8.84
C VAL A 354 -24.89 16.99 9.01
N SER A 355 -24.63 18.02 9.82
CA SER A 355 -25.53 19.17 9.96
C SER A 355 -25.51 20.09 8.73
N LYS A 356 -24.38 20.14 8.01
CA LYS A 356 -24.24 20.98 6.81
C LYS A 356 -24.89 20.35 5.58
N HIS A 357 -24.93 19.01 5.51
CA HIS A 357 -25.47 18.24 4.40
C HIS A 357 -26.50 17.23 4.91
N GLU A 358 -27.74 17.69 5.06
CA GLU A 358 -28.83 16.88 5.64
C GLU A 358 -29.24 15.70 4.74
N ASP A 359 -29.03 15.81 3.42
CA ASP A 359 -29.41 14.81 2.41
C ASP A 359 -28.34 13.73 2.15
N LEU A 360 -27.32 13.60 3.01
CA LEU A 360 -26.28 12.58 2.84
C LEU A 360 -26.87 11.17 2.93
N LYS A 361 -26.65 10.38 1.88
CA LYS A 361 -26.98 8.94 1.83
C LYS A 361 -25.89 8.10 2.48
N VAL A 362 -24.64 8.55 2.37
CA VAL A 362 -23.51 7.94 3.09
C VAL A 362 -23.61 8.18 4.58
N ARG A 363 -23.46 7.12 5.39
CA ARG A 363 -23.41 7.25 6.85
C ARG A 363 -22.02 7.65 7.30
N VAL A 364 -21.90 8.82 7.93
CA VAL A 364 -20.65 9.29 8.55
C VAL A 364 -20.57 8.78 9.98
N VAL A 365 -19.51 8.04 10.30
CA VAL A 365 -19.31 7.43 11.65
C VAL A 365 -17.92 7.72 12.20
N HIS A 366 -17.77 7.70 13.53
CA HIS A 366 -16.47 7.91 14.20
C HIS A 366 -15.79 6.61 14.68
N GLY A 367 -16.48 5.47 14.63
CA GLY A 367 -15.94 4.15 15.01
C GLY A 367 -15.72 3.90 16.51
N ASN A 368 -15.77 4.93 17.38
CA ASN A 368 -15.50 4.80 18.83
C ASN A 368 -16.23 3.65 19.53
N THR A 369 -17.49 3.34 19.20
CA THR A 369 -18.23 2.25 19.84
C THR A 369 -17.59 0.89 19.58
N LEU A 370 -17.19 0.62 18.32
CA LEU A 370 -16.48 -0.60 17.97
C LEU A 370 -15.10 -0.64 18.62
N THR A 371 -14.39 0.50 18.63
CA THR A 371 -13.10 0.60 19.35
C THR A 371 -13.27 0.27 20.83
N ALA A 372 -14.30 0.79 21.50
CA ALA A 372 -14.60 0.48 22.89
C ALA A 372 -14.88 -1.00 23.09
N ALA A 373 -15.70 -1.61 22.22
CA ALA A 373 -16.05 -3.02 22.29
C ALA A 373 -14.83 -3.94 22.13
N VAL A 374 -13.94 -3.64 21.18
CA VAL A 374 -12.70 -4.40 20.98
C VAL A 374 -11.80 -4.29 22.20
N ILE A 375 -11.57 -3.06 22.71
CA ILE A 375 -10.75 -2.87 23.91
C ILE A 375 -11.33 -3.63 25.10
N LEU A 376 -12.65 -3.54 25.33
CA LEU A 376 -13.33 -4.24 26.42
C LEU A 376 -13.29 -5.77 26.27
N ASN A 377 -13.19 -6.29 25.04
CA ASN A 377 -13.05 -7.71 24.78
C ASN A 377 -11.62 -8.21 25.07
N ASP A 378 -10.62 -7.35 24.92
CA ASP A 378 -9.21 -7.66 25.19
C ASP A 378 -8.87 -7.58 26.70
N VAL A 379 -9.76 -6.97 27.50
CA VAL A 379 -9.64 -6.94 28.97
C VAL A 379 -9.75 -8.38 29.53
N PRO A 380 -8.79 -8.85 30.35
CA PRO A 380 -8.89 -10.14 31.04
C PRO A 380 -10.17 -10.26 31.88
N LYS A 381 -10.80 -11.44 31.88
CA LYS A 381 -12.10 -11.66 32.54
C LYS A 381 -12.03 -11.57 34.08
N ASP A 382 -10.85 -11.78 34.63
CA ASP A 382 -10.51 -11.80 36.05
C ASP A 382 -9.92 -10.47 36.54
N VAL A 383 -9.89 -9.42 35.71
CA VAL A 383 -9.36 -8.13 36.13
C VAL A 383 -10.25 -7.49 37.20
N GLU A 384 -9.64 -7.13 38.33
CA GLU A 384 -10.33 -6.43 39.43
C GLU A 384 -10.11 -4.91 39.36
N GLU A 385 -8.99 -4.47 38.75
CA GLU A 385 -8.61 -3.07 38.65
C GLU A 385 -7.95 -2.75 37.30
N VAL A 386 -8.36 -1.64 36.69
CA VAL A 386 -7.86 -1.16 35.39
C VAL A 386 -7.35 0.26 35.52
N PHE A 387 -6.13 0.50 35.05
CA PHE A 387 -5.58 1.84 34.93
C PHE A 387 -5.87 2.42 33.55
N LEU A 388 -6.59 3.54 33.52
CA LEU A 388 -7.13 4.12 32.30
C LEU A 388 -6.57 5.51 32.01
N THR A 389 -5.73 5.62 30.97
CA THR A 389 -5.29 6.92 30.45
C THR A 389 -6.36 7.51 29.53
N GLY A 390 -6.55 8.83 29.54
CA GLY A 390 -7.56 9.46 28.68
C GLY A 390 -9.00 9.10 29.04
N ALA A 391 -9.27 8.72 30.31
CA ALA A 391 -10.58 8.33 30.83
C ALA A 391 -11.68 9.40 30.66
N THR A 392 -11.30 10.65 30.40
CA THR A 392 -12.24 11.77 30.19
C THR A 392 -12.60 12.01 28.72
N SER A 393 -12.01 11.25 27.79
CA SER A 393 -12.40 11.27 26.37
C SER A 393 -13.75 10.56 26.15
N LYS A 394 -14.41 10.77 25.00
CA LYS A 394 -15.66 10.02 24.67
C LYS A 394 -15.48 8.51 24.76
N LEU A 395 -14.36 8.00 24.25
CA LEU A 395 -14.02 6.57 24.27
C LEU A 395 -13.70 6.11 25.69
N GLY A 396 -12.76 6.78 26.37
CA GLY A 396 -12.34 6.43 27.72
C GLY A 396 -13.47 6.50 28.73
N ARG A 397 -14.35 7.51 28.63
CA ARG A 397 -15.56 7.64 29.47
C ARG A 397 -16.48 6.44 29.29
N ALA A 398 -16.72 6.00 28.05
CA ALA A 398 -17.58 4.85 27.78
C ALA A 398 -16.99 3.56 28.37
N ILE A 399 -15.68 3.35 28.24
CA ILE A 399 -14.97 2.20 28.80
C ILE A 399 -14.99 2.24 30.33
N ALA A 400 -14.69 3.40 30.94
CA ALA A 400 -14.71 3.59 32.38
C ALA A 400 -16.08 3.26 32.98
N LEU A 401 -17.16 3.79 32.39
CA LEU A 401 -18.52 3.54 32.84
C LEU A 401 -18.93 2.06 32.66
N TYR A 402 -18.47 1.41 31.59
CA TYR A 402 -18.76 -0.01 31.36
C TYR A 402 -18.06 -0.92 32.40
N LEU A 403 -16.77 -0.71 32.62
CA LEU A 403 -15.99 -1.46 33.63
C LEU A 403 -16.51 -1.21 35.05
N CYS A 404 -16.86 0.04 35.36
CA CYS A 404 -17.48 0.43 36.62
C CYS A 404 -18.80 -0.33 36.88
N ARG A 405 -19.68 -0.50 35.88
CA ARG A 405 -20.90 -1.31 35.99
C ARG A 405 -20.63 -2.80 36.19
N LYS A 406 -19.46 -3.28 35.78
CA LYS A 406 -18.98 -4.64 36.05
C LYS A 406 -18.32 -4.79 37.42
N LYS A 407 -18.34 -3.73 38.25
CA LYS A 407 -17.69 -3.68 39.57
C LYS A 407 -16.17 -3.88 39.48
N ILE A 408 -15.58 -3.46 38.36
CA ILE A 408 -14.13 -3.39 38.17
C ILE A 408 -13.70 -1.98 38.57
N ARG A 409 -12.67 -1.88 39.40
CA ARG A 409 -12.13 -0.60 39.85
C ARG A 409 -11.38 0.08 38.72
N VAL A 410 -11.72 1.32 38.37
CA VAL A 410 -11.10 2.08 37.28
C VAL A 410 -10.33 3.27 37.85
N LEU A 411 -9.02 3.21 37.71
CA LEU A 411 -8.12 4.31 38.05
C LEU A 411 -8.07 5.29 36.87
N MET A 412 -8.80 6.39 36.98
CA MET A 412 -8.93 7.39 35.93
C MET A 412 -7.80 8.42 36.01
N LEU A 413 -6.86 8.37 35.08
CA LEU A 413 -5.80 9.37 34.99
C LEU A 413 -6.34 10.70 34.42
N THR A 414 -6.52 11.71 35.28
CA THR A 414 -6.94 13.06 34.88
C THR A 414 -6.54 14.12 35.90
N LEU A 415 -5.98 15.22 35.39
CA LEU A 415 -5.69 16.42 36.19
C LEU A 415 -6.95 17.25 36.49
N SER A 416 -8.00 17.10 35.68
CA SER A 416 -9.25 17.84 35.85
C SER A 416 -10.21 17.08 36.75
N THR A 417 -10.35 17.56 37.99
CA THR A 417 -11.31 17.04 38.97
C THR A 417 -12.75 17.25 38.53
N GLU A 418 -13.07 18.37 37.88
CA GLU A 418 -14.41 18.63 37.34
C GLU A 418 -14.84 17.58 36.31
N ARG A 419 -13.96 17.26 35.35
CA ARG A 419 -14.23 16.22 34.33
C ARG A 419 -14.42 14.85 34.97
N TYR A 420 -13.61 14.53 35.99
CA TYR A 420 -13.77 13.29 36.75
C TYR A 420 -15.11 13.23 37.47
N GLN A 421 -15.46 14.25 38.26
CA GLN A 421 -16.71 14.30 39.02
C GLN A 421 -17.94 14.21 38.12
N LYS A 422 -17.88 14.83 36.93
CA LYS A 422 -18.95 14.70 35.93
C LYS A 422 -19.18 13.25 35.52
N ILE A 423 -18.10 12.51 35.24
CA ILE A 423 -18.19 11.09 34.86
C ILE A 423 -18.62 10.22 36.05
N GLN A 424 -18.11 10.51 37.25
CA GLN A 424 -18.51 9.79 38.47
C GLN A 424 -20.01 9.88 38.72
N LYS A 425 -20.61 11.07 38.54
CA LYS A 425 -22.06 11.28 38.70
C LYS A 425 -22.92 10.54 37.67
N GLU A 426 -22.36 10.18 36.52
CA GLU A 426 -23.06 9.42 35.49
C GLU A 426 -23.08 7.91 35.75
N ALA A 427 -22.19 7.42 36.64
CA ALA A 427 -22.21 6.03 37.07
C ALA A 427 -23.37 5.77 38.05
N PRO A 428 -23.96 4.55 38.02
CA PRO A 428 -24.94 4.13 39.02
C PRO A 428 -24.41 4.33 40.45
N LEU A 429 -25.27 4.76 41.39
CA LEU A 429 -24.90 5.13 42.76
C LEU A 429 -24.10 4.03 43.48
N ASP A 430 -24.45 2.77 43.27
CA ASP A 430 -23.80 1.58 43.82
C ASP A 430 -22.42 1.28 43.20
N CYS A 431 -22.14 1.88 42.03
CA CYS A 431 -20.90 1.68 41.29
C CYS A 431 -19.93 2.87 41.39
N GLN A 432 -20.35 4.04 41.91
CA GLN A 432 -19.52 5.27 41.90
C GLN A 432 -18.18 5.14 42.66
N SER A 433 -18.11 4.25 43.65
CA SER A 433 -16.90 3.95 44.43
C SER A 433 -15.83 3.22 43.63
N TYR A 434 -16.20 2.59 42.51
CA TYR A 434 -15.26 1.89 41.63
C TYR A 434 -14.53 2.85 40.69
N LEU A 435 -14.97 4.10 40.53
CA LEU A 435 -14.21 5.12 39.82
C LEU A 435 -13.31 5.86 40.80
N VAL A 436 -12.01 5.94 40.50
CA VAL A 436 -11.02 6.60 41.36
C VAL A 436 -10.21 7.58 40.53
N GLN A 437 -10.14 8.84 40.95
CA GLN A 437 -9.30 9.83 40.30
C GLN A 437 -7.83 9.62 40.65
N VAL A 438 -6.97 9.64 39.63
CA VAL A 438 -5.53 9.56 39.77
C VAL A 438 -4.87 10.67 38.95
N THR A 439 -3.80 11.27 39.49
CA THR A 439 -3.12 12.42 38.86
C THR A 439 -1.70 12.11 38.38
N LYS A 440 -1.14 10.94 38.75
CA LYS A 440 0.25 10.55 38.43
C LYS A 440 0.30 9.13 37.87
N TYR A 441 1.13 8.91 36.86
CA TYR A 441 1.44 7.58 36.31
C TYR A 441 2.08 6.63 37.34
N GLN A 442 2.76 7.15 38.36
CA GLN A 442 3.35 6.33 39.44
C GLN A 442 2.31 5.54 40.23
N ALA A 443 1.04 5.94 40.20
CA ALA A 443 -0.04 5.15 40.78
C ALA A 443 -0.25 3.81 40.06
N ALA A 444 0.18 3.67 38.80
CA ALA A 444 0.20 2.40 38.08
C ALA A 444 1.36 1.48 38.50
N ARG A 445 2.47 2.03 39.07
CA ARG A 445 3.67 1.24 39.44
C ARG A 445 3.49 0.32 40.64
N ASN A 446 2.55 0.61 41.54
CA ASN A 446 2.35 -0.20 42.74
C ASN A 446 1.58 -1.51 42.46
N TYR A 447 1.17 -1.75 41.20
CA TYR A 447 0.25 -2.82 40.84
C TYR A 447 0.71 -3.48 39.53
N MET A 448 1.84 -4.20 39.58
CA MET A 448 2.37 -4.97 38.44
C MET A 448 1.50 -6.18 38.03
N ASP A 449 0.36 -6.41 38.71
CA ASP A 449 -0.68 -7.36 38.33
C ASP A 449 -1.89 -6.69 37.64
N SER A 450 -1.87 -5.37 37.40
CA SER A 450 -2.97 -4.60 36.78
C SER A 450 -2.75 -4.32 35.29
N TRP A 451 -3.84 -4.29 34.51
CA TRP A 451 -3.80 -4.04 33.06
C TRP A 451 -3.74 -2.54 32.76
N GLU A 452 -2.72 -2.11 32.00
CA GLU A 452 -2.55 -0.71 31.58
C GLU A 452 -3.23 -0.48 30.23
N MET A 453 -4.14 0.48 30.17
CA MET A 453 -4.93 0.75 28.97
C MET A 453 -4.66 2.16 28.44
N ASP A 454 -3.92 2.26 27.33
CA ASP A 454 -3.70 3.52 26.61
C ASP A 454 -4.70 3.71 25.45
N ASN A 455 -5.63 4.65 25.64
CA ASN A 455 -6.62 5.00 24.62
C ASN A 455 -6.01 5.57 23.32
N ALA A 456 -4.74 5.99 23.33
CA ALA A 456 -4.05 6.51 22.14
C ALA A 456 -3.30 5.43 21.34
N LYS A 457 -3.00 4.26 21.92
CA LYS A 457 -2.15 3.23 21.31
C LYS A 457 -2.81 1.87 21.09
N GLY A 458 -4.02 1.64 21.60
CA GLY A 458 -4.51 0.26 21.75
C GLY A 458 -3.77 -0.41 22.91
N ALA A 459 -4.35 -1.45 23.48
CA ALA A 459 -3.79 -2.10 24.66
C ALA A 459 -2.34 -2.58 24.41
N GLU A 460 -1.37 -1.97 25.08
CA GLU A 460 0.00 -2.47 25.16
C GLU A 460 0.27 -2.94 26.59
N LEU A 461 0.76 -4.19 26.69
CA LEU A 461 1.31 -4.91 27.84
C LEU A 461 0.33 -5.70 28.73
N GLY A 462 0.24 -7.00 28.42
CA GLY A 462 0.08 -8.09 29.38
C GLY A 462 1.41 -8.84 29.53
N THR A 463 1.63 -9.39 30.71
CA THR A 463 2.89 -9.90 31.29
C THR A 463 3.64 -10.97 30.49
N ARG A 464 4.97 -11.00 30.69
CA ARG A 464 6.00 -11.99 30.28
C ARG A 464 5.59 -13.06 29.25
N GLY A 465 6.23 -12.99 28.08
CA GLY A 465 6.66 -14.15 27.31
C GLY A 465 5.54 -15.07 26.84
N ASN A 466 4.81 -14.66 25.80
CA ASN A 466 4.33 -15.56 24.76
C ASN A 466 4.04 -14.75 23.50
N THR A 467 4.56 -15.26 22.38
CA THR A 467 4.23 -14.84 21.03
C THR A 467 2.71 -14.70 20.84
N LEU A 468 2.28 -13.60 20.22
CA LEU A 468 0.91 -13.41 19.73
C LEU A 468 0.44 -14.67 18.98
N PRO A 469 -0.70 -15.31 19.34
CA PRO A 469 -1.32 -16.26 18.44
C PRO A 469 -1.88 -15.51 17.23
N SER A 470 -1.73 -16.10 16.05
CA SER A 470 -2.27 -15.59 14.79
C SER A 470 -3.76 -15.30 14.90
N ILE A 471 -4.21 -14.15 14.38
CA ILE A 471 -5.63 -13.85 14.20
C ILE A 471 -6.17 -14.74 13.06
N CYS A 472 -6.47 -15.99 13.38
CA CYS A 472 -7.27 -16.91 12.59
C CYS A 472 -8.37 -17.42 13.51
N GLY A 473 -9.55 -16.82 13.43
CA GLY A 473 -10.72 -17.27 14.22
C GLY A 473 -11.60 -16.16 14.76
N ALA A 474 -12.07 -15.26 13.90
CA ALA A 474 -13.26 -14.47 14.19
C ALA A 474 -14.34 -14.84 13.17
N THR A 475 -14.76 -16.11 13.21
CA THR A 475 -16.05 -16.55 12.68
C THR A 475 -17.10 -16.21 13.73
N ASP A 476 -18.26 -15.72 13.28
CA ASP A 476 -19.45 -15.42 14.09
C ASP A 476 -19.49 -14.03 14.74
N PHE A 477 -19.67 -13.03 13.87
CA PHE A 477 -20.48 -11.86 14.22
C PHE A 477 -21.60 -11.73 13.20
N THR A 478 -22.80 -12.10 13.63
CA THR A 478 -24.09 -11.76 13.01
C THR A 478 -24.40 -10.32 13.40
N ILE A 479 -24.57 -9.44 12.41
CA ILE A 479 -25.02 -8.05 12.58
C ILE A 479 -26.54 -8.04 12.64
#